data_AF-A0A8T2HUQ6-F1
#
_entry.id   AF-A0A8T2HUQ6-F1
#
_cell.length_a   1.000
_cell.length_b   1.000
_cell.length_c   1.000
_cell.angle_alpha   90.00
_cell.angle_beta   90.00
_cell.angle_gamma   90.00
#
_symmetry.space_group_name_H-M   'P 1'
#
loop_
_entity.id
_entity.type
_entity.pdbx_description
1 polymer ?
#
loop_
_entity_poly.entity_id
_entity_poly.type
_entity_poly.pdbx_seq_one_letter_code
_entity_poly.pdbx_strand_id
1 'polypeptide(L)'
;MVEPGTVNTLLEQLEGDKLRLENSVVHLQRSISELKEAIASEGDEDREFKKAIEENIVVIARYKAKIERLDKEIEELKKGIQHLEGQVVVPVTDPPSVERDLPGTDEAMPDANNGANNSGMYF
;
A
#
# COMPACT_ATOMS: atom_id res chain seq x y z
N MET A 1 -18.00 -7.27 14.47
CA MET A 1 -16.84 -6.35 14.32
C MET A 1 -15.62 -7.25 14.26
N VAL A 2 -14.89 -7.31 13.14
CA VAL A 2 -13.69 -8.16 13.02
C VAL A 2 -12.52 -7.37 13.60
N GLU A 3 -11.77 -7.99 14.51
CA GLU A 3 -10.62 -7.35 15.17
C GLU A 3 -9.54 -7.00 14.12
N PRO A 4 -8.91 -5.81 14.18
CA PRO A 4 -7.88 -5.38 13.22
C PRO A 4 -6.72 -6.37 13.10
N GLY A 5 -6.35 -7.03 14.20
CA GLY A 5 -5.31 -8.06 14.20
C GLY A 5 -5.66 -9.30 13.37
N THR A 6 -6.94 -9.68 13.30
CA THR A 6 -7.39 -10.83 12.49
C THR A 6 -7.27 -10.54 10.99
N VAL A 7 -7.51 -9.30 10.57
CA VAL A 7 -7.42 -8.89 9.16
C VAL A 7 -5.96 -8.91 8.69
N ASN A 8 -5.02 -8.47 9.51
CA ASN A 8 -3.59 -8.51 9.18
C ASN A 8 -3.08 -9.96 9.05
N THR A 9 -3.46 -10.86 9.96
CA THR A 9 -3.08 -12.28 9.85
C THR A 9 -3.65 -12.94 8.59
N LEU A 10 -4.91 -12.63 8.24
CA LEU A 10 -5.51 -13.13 7.00
C LEU A 10 -4.77 -12.61 5.77
N LEU A 11 -4.41 -11.33 5.75
CA LEU A 11 -3.67 -10.72 4.65
C LEU A 11 -2.31 -11.42 4.44
N GLU A 12 -1.55 -11.64 5.52
CA GLU A 12 -0.27 -12.36 5.47
C GLU A 12 -0.44 -13.79 4.93
N GLN A 13 -1.50 -14.48 5.33
CA GLN A 13 -1.80 -15.83 4.85
C GLN A 13 -2.10 -15.84 3.35
N LEU A 14 -2.94 -14.92 2.87
CA LEU A 14 -3.28 -14.82 1.45
C LEU A 14 -2.06 -14.46 0.59
N GLU A 15 -1.21 -13.55 1.06
CA GLU A 15 0.05 -13.20 0.39
C GLU A 15 1.01 -14.39 0.35
N GLY A 16 1.13 -15.15 1.45
CA GLY A 16 1.92 -16.38 1.50
C GLY A 16 1.42 -17.45 0.55
N ASP A 17 0.11 -17.66 0.47
CA ASP A 17 -0.50 -18.63 -0.44
C ASP A 17 -0.35 -18.22 -1.90
N LYS A 18 -0.46 -16.92 -2.20
CA LYS A 18 -0.16 -16.38 -3.53
C LYS A 18 1.29 -16.71 -3.94
N LEU A 19 2.26 -16.40 -3.08
CA LEU A 19 3.68 -16.65 -3.35
C LEU A 19 3.96 -18.14 -3.62
N ARG A 20 3.34 -19.04 -2.84
CA ARG A 20 3.48 -20.49 -3.06
C ARG A 20 2.94 -20.93 -4.42
N LEU A 21 1.82 -20.38 -4.85
CA LEU A 21 1.23 -20.68 -6.16
C LEU A 21 2.11 -20.14 -7.29
N GLU A 22 2.64 -18.92 -7.16
CA GLU A 22 3.56 -18.33 -8.13
C GLU A 22 4.82 -19.19 -8.31
N ASN A 23 5.44 -19.61 -7.21
CA ASN A 23 6.59 -20.52 -7.25
C ASN A 23 6.23 -21.85 -7.92
N SER A 24 5.05 -22.40 -7.61
CA SER A 24 4.58 -23.64 -8.23
C SER A 24 4.41 -23.49 -9.75
N VAL A 25 3.89 -22.35 -10.22
CA VAL A 25 3.79 -22.04 -11.66
C VAL A 25 5.17 -22.01 -12.31
N VAL A 26 6.15 -21.34 -11.69
CA VAL A 26 7.53 -21.29 -12.21
C VAL A 26 8.12 -22.69 -12.32
N HIS A 27 7.94 -23.54 -11.31
CA HIS A 27 8.43 -24.92 -11.35
C HIS A 27 7.77 -25.75 -12.46
N LEU A 28 6.45 -25.63 -12.65
CA LEU A 28 5.75 -26.34 -13.72
C LEU A 28 6.16 -25.84 -15.10
N GLN A 29 6.39 -24.54 -15.27
CA GLN A 29 6.91 -23.97 -16.51
C GLN A 29 8.30 -24.52 -16.86
N ARG A 30 9.17 -24.62 -15.86
CA ARG A 30 10.49 -25.24 -16.02
C ARG A 30 10.37 -26.72 -16.41
N SER A 31 9.53 -27.48 -15.72
CA SER A 31 9.28 -28.89 -16.05
C SER A 31 8.77 -29.08 -17.48
N ILE A 32 7.87 -28.20 -17.95
CA ILE A 32 7.43 -28.21 -19.36
C ILE A 32 8.60 -27.96 -20.32
N SER A 33 9.52 -27.05 -20.01
CA SER A 33 10.70 -26.79 -20.85
C SER A 33 11.58 -28.03 -20.94
N GLU A 34 11.88 -28.65 -19.80
CA GLU A 34 12.71 -29.85 -19.71
C GLU A 34 12.08 -31.02 -20.49
N LEU A 35 10.76 -31.22 -20.38
CA LEU A 35 10.04 -32.25 -21.14
C LEU A 35 10.06 -31.98 -22.66
N LYS A 36 9.96 -30.71 -23.08
CA LYS A 36 10.06 -30.33 -24.50
C LYS A 36 11.47 -30.58 -25.04
N GLU A 37 12.50 -30.31 -24.25
CA GLU A 37 13.89 -30.60 -24.61
C GLU A 37 14.13 -32.12 -24.74
N ALA A 38 13.58 -32.92 -23.82
CA ALA A 38 13.64 -34.38 -23.89
C ALA A 38 12.98 -34.90 -25.17
N ILE A 39 11.77 -34.43 -25.51
CA ILE A 39 11.09 -34.77 -26.77
C ILE A 39 11.95 -34.41 -27.99
N ALA A 40 12.59 -33.24 -27.99
CA ALA A 40 13.43 -32.79 -29.10
C ALA A 40 14.71 -33.63 -29.24
N SER A 41 15.25 -34.15 -28.14
CA SER A 41 16.49 -34.94 -28.12
C SER A 41 16.25 -36.42 -28.40
N GLU A 42 15.18 -36.99 -27.85
CA GLU A 42 14.91 -38.45 -27.86
C GLU A 42 13.88 -38.86 -28.92
N GLY A 43 13.14 -37.89 -29.47
CA GLY A 43 12.12 -38.12 -30.49
C GLY A 43 10.70 -38.03 -29.94
N ASP A 44 9.75 -37.78 -30.84
CA ASP A 44 8.37 -37.42 -30.52
C ASP A 44 7.45 -38.62 -30.20
N GLU A 45 8.04 -39.79 -29.93
CA GLU A 45 7.34 -41.05 -29.71
C GLU A 45 6.83 -41.20 -28.26
N ASP A 46 7.37 -40.43 -27.32
CA ASP A 46 6.98 -40.50 -25.92
C ASP A 46 5.64 -39.78 -25.66
N ARG A 47 4.57 -40.57 -25.60
CA ARG A 47 3.22 -40.10 -25.27
C ARG A 47 3.08 -39.66 -23.82
N GLU A 48 3.93 -40.13 -22.91
CA GLU A 48 3.88 -39.76 -21.50
C GLU A 48 4.40 -38.35 -21.29
N PHE A 49 5.48 -37.94 -21.98
CA PHE A 49 5.97 -36.55 -21.94
C PHE A 49 4.93 -35.56 -22.46
N LYS A 50 4.27 -35.86 -23.58
CA LYS A 50 3.19 -35.02 -24.11
C LYS A 50 2.04 -34.87 -23.12
N LYS A 51 1.59 -35.98 -22.54
CA LYS A 51 0.52 -35.98 -21.54
C LYS A 51 0.91 -35.18 -20.30
N ALA A 52 2.14 -35.33 -19.80
CA ALA A 52 2.65 -34.57 -18.67
C ALA A 52 2.70 -33.06 -18.97
N ILE A 53 3.09 -32.66 -20.18
CA ILE A 53 3.05 -31.25 -20.61
C ILE A 53 1.61 -30.72 -20.60
N GLU A 54 0.66 -31.45 -21.17
CA GLU A 54 -0.75 -31.06 -21.20
C GLU A 54 -1.34 -30.90 -19.80
N GLU A 55 -1.08 -31.87 -18.92
CA GLU A 55 -1.51 -31.82 -17.51
C GLU A 55 -0.91 -30.62 -16.78
N ASN A 56 0.39 -30.36 -16.97
CA ASN A 56 1.07 -29.21 -16.37
C ASN A 56 0.49 -27.88 -16.87
N ILE A 57 0.14 -27.77 -18.16
CA ILE A 57 -0.53 -26.57 -18.71
C ILE A 57 -1.87 -26.32 -18.01
N VAL A 58 -2.68 -27.36 -17.82
CA VAL A 58 -3.98 -27.26 -17.14
C VAL A 58 -3.81 -26.88 -15.67
N VAL A 59 -2.79 -27.40 -14.99
CA VAL A 59 -2.49 -27.01 -13.60
C VAL A 59 -2.04 -25.55 -13.52
N ILE A 60 -1.15 -25.09 -14.41
CA ILE A 60 -0.71 -23.70 -14.48
C ILE A 60 -1.90 -22.76 -14.69
N ALA A 61 -2.81 -23.07 -15.61
CA ALA A 61 -4.00 -22.25 -15.86
C ALA A 61 -4.87 -22.12 -14.59
N ARG A 62 -5.07 -23.22 -13.87
CA ARG A 62 -5.81 -23.21 -12.59
C ARG A 62 -5.11 -22.39 -11.52
N TYR A 63 -3.79 -22.50 -11.39
CA TYR A 63 -3.02 -21.72 -10.42
C TYR A 63 -3.02 -20.23 -10.73
N LYS A 64 -2.88 -19.84 -12.01
CA LYS A 64 -3.00 -18.44 -12.43
C LYS A 64 -4.38 -17.86 -12.10
N ALA A 65 -5.45 -18.59 -12.40
CA ALA A 65 -6.81 -18.15 -12.05
C ALA A 65 -7.01 -18.00 -10.52
N LYS A 66 -6.33 -18.83 -9.72
CA LYS A 66 -6.37 -18.70 -8.25
C LYS A 66 -5.56 -17.49 -7.77
N ILE A 67 -4.39 -17.24 -8.35
CA ILE A 67 -3.57 -16.05 -8.05
C ILE A 67 -4.37 -14.77 -8.35
N GLU A 68 -5.04 -14.68 -9.50
CA GLU A 68 -5.88 -13.53 -9.84
C GLU A 68 -7.02 -13.28 -8.85
N ARG A 69 -7.58 -14.35 -8.26
CA ARG A 69 -8.61 -14.22 -7.21
C ARG A 69 -8.01 -13.73 -5.90
N LEU A 70 -6.87 -14.28 -5.50
CA LEU A 70 -6.14 -13.84 -4.31
C LEU A 70 -5.72 -12.37 -4.43
N ASP A 71 -5.29 -11.92 -5.61
CA ASP A 71 -4.95 -10.52 -5.84
C ASP A 71 -6.11 -9.58 -5.58
N LYS A 72 -7.31 -9.92 -6.06
CA LYS A 72 -8.52 -9.14 -5.81
C LYS A 72 -8.87 -9.11 -4.33
N GLU A 73 -8.81 -10.26 -3.66
CA GLU A 73 -9.12 -10.38 -2.22
C GLU A 73 -8.13 -9.56 -1.37
N ILE A 74 -6.84 -9.63 -1.69
CA ILE A 74 -5.79 -8.82 -1.05
C ILE A 74 -6.04 -7.32 -1.28
N GLU A 75 -6.39 -6.92 -2.50
CA GLU A 75 -6.67 -5.51 -2.82
C GLU A 75 -7.89 -4.98 -2.04
N GLU A 76 -8.96 -5.77 -1.96
CA GLU A 76 -10.16 -5.44 -1.20
C GLU A 76 -9.87 -5.32 0.31
N LEU A 77 -9.13 -6.26 0.88
CA LEU A 77 -8.71 -6.21 2.28
C LEU A 77 -7.85 -4.98 2.58
N LYS A 78 -6.86 -4.68 1.71
CA LYS A 78 -6.00 -3.49 1.86
C LYS A 78 -6.80 -2.19 1.82
N LYS A 79 -7.78 -2.06 0.92
CA LYS A 79 -8.69 -0.91 0.87
C LYS A 79 -9.55 -0.80 2.14
N GLY A 80 -10.06 -1.93 2.63
CA GLY A 80 -10.83 -1.98 3.88
C GLY A 80 -10.02 -1.51 5.10
N ILE A 81 -8.77 -1.96 5.22
CA ILE A 81 -7.85 -1.53 6.29
C ILE A 81 -7.61 -0.02 6.22
N GLN A 82 -7.27 0.52 5.04
CA GLN A 82 -7.02 1.96 4.86
C GLN A 82 -8.22 2.83 5.24
N HIS A 83 -9.44 2.36 4.94
CA HIS A 83 -10.66 3.07 5.32
C HIS A 83 -10.86 3.12 6.84
N LEU A 84 -10.54 2.03 7.55
CA LEU A 84 -10.61 1.98 9.01
C LEU A 84 -9.57 2.89 9.66
N GLU A 85 -8.34 2.93 9.13
CA GLU A 85 -7.27 3.80 9.64
C GLU A 85 -7.54 5.29 9.37
N GLY A 86 -8.09 5.62 8.20
CA GLY A 86 -8.41 7.00 7.82
C GLY A 86 -9.54 7.64 8.62
N GLN A 87 -10.43 6.87 9.24
CA GLN A 87 -11.51 7.38 10.10
C GLN A 87 -11.05 7.73 11.52
N VAL A 88 -9.83 7.32 11.93
CA VAL A 88 -9.36 7.50 13.32
C VAL A 88 -8.71 8.87 13.56
N VAL A 89 -8.55 9.73 12.54
CA VAL A 89 -7.83 11.00 12.65
C VAL A 89 -8.76 12.22 12.49
N VAL A 90 -9.62 12.48 13.48
CA VAL A 90 -10.11 13.84 13.75
C VAL A 90 -10.24 14.07 15.27
N PRO A 91 -9.20 14.55 15.96
CA PRO A 91 -9.43 15.24 17.23
C PRO A 91 -10.13 16.57 16.89
N VAL A 92 -11.44 16.64 17.13
CA VAL A 92 -12.18 17.90 17.15
C VAL A 92 -11.63 18.75 18.29
N THR A 93 -10.81 19.75 17.96
CA THR A 93 -10.53 20.88 18.85
C THR A 93 -11.34 22.07 18.32
N ASP A 94 -12.55 22.26 18.86
CA ASP A 94 -13.34 23.49 18.71
C ASP A 94 -12.65 24.68 19.43
N PRO A 95 -13.11 25.94 19.27
CA PRO A 95 -13.18 26.80 18.08
C PRO A 95 -12.39 28.13 18.31
N PRO A 96 -12.28 29.07 17.34
CA PRO A 96 -11.52 30.31 17.54
C PRO A 96 -12.17 31.25 18.55
N SER A 97 -11.42 31.64 19.59
CA SER A 97 -11.81 32.68 20.54
C SER A 97 -11.97 34.02 19.82
N VAL A 98 -13.22 34.45 19.66
CA VAL A 98 -13.57 35.81 19.24
C VAL A 98 -13.50 36.69 20.48
N GLU A 99 -12.36 37.35 20.72
CA GLU A 99 -12.29 38.44 21.69
C GLU A 99 -13.01 39.66 21.12
N ARG A 100 -14.19 39.95 21.68
CA ARG A 100 -14.78 41.28 21.68
C ARG A 100 -14.82 41.75 23.13
N ASP A 101 -14.14 42.85 23.45
CA ASP A 101 -14.56 43.81 24.49
C ASP A 101 -13.83 45.16 24.32
N LEU A 102 -14.48 46.07 23.58
CA LEU A 102 -15.04 47.39 23.98
C LEU A 102 -14.32 48.34 25.00
N PRO A 103 -14.68 49.65 25.05
CA PRO A 103 -13.78 50.82 25.03
C PRO A 103 -13.71 51.70 26.30
N GLY A 104 -12.84 52.73 26.27
CA GLY A 104 -12.76 53.88 27.21
C GLY A 104 -11.63 53.72 28.24
N THR A 105 -10.85 54.71 28.68
CA THR A 105 -10.96 56.19 28.77
C THR A 105 -9.52 56.72 28.96
N ASP A 106 -9.11 57.75 28.21
CA ASP A 106 -8.80 59.11 28.69
C ASP A 106 -7.93 59.21 29.97
N GLU A 107 -6.67 59.67 29.83
CA GLU A 107 -6.11 60.84 30.55
C GLU A 107 -4.56 60.92 30.46
N ALA A 108 -4.11 62.04 29.87
CA ALA A 108 -2.97 62.89 30.21
C ALA A 108 -1.65 62.31 30.77
N MET A 109 -0.53 62.53 30.07
CA MET A 109 0.29 63.75 30.19
C MET A 109 1.52 63.70 29.25
N PRO A 110 1.98 64.87 28.74
CA PRO A 110 3.19 64.97 27.93
C PRO A 110 4.40 65.26 28.82
N ASP A 111 5.52 64.59 28.57
CA ASP A 111 6.80 65.20 28.92
C ASP A 111 7.81 65.03 27.78
N ALA A 112 8.45 66.15 27.51
CA ALA A 112 9.39 66.37 26.45
C ALA A 112 10.74 65.79 26.85
N ASN A 113 11.42 65.10 25.92
CA ASN A 113 12.86 65.30 25.85
C ASN A 113 13.38 65.27 24.42
N ASN A 114 14.08 66.36 24.12
CA ASN A 114 14.71 66.77 22.88
C ASN A 114 16.17 66.30 22.89
N GLY A 115 16.74 66.04 21.71
CA GLY A 115 18.18 65.76 21.55
C GLY A 115 18.41 64.64 20.54
N ALA A 116 18.24 64.89 19.24
CA ALA A 116 19.27 65.46 18.38
C ALA A 116 20.52 64.57 18.22
N ASN A 117 20.74 64.20 16.96
CA ASN A 117 22.04 64.09 16.28
C ASN A 117 22.70 62.71 16.13
N ASN A 118 22.60 62.24 14.88
CA ASN A 118 23.73 62.06 13.96
C ASN A 118 24.44 60.70 13.95
N SER A 119 24.25 59.94 12.88
CA SER A 119 25.24 59.89 11.78
C SER A 119 24.87 58.79 10.80
N GLY A 120 24.91 59.14 9.52
CA GLY A 120 24.85 58.19 8.43
C GLY A 120 25.99 57.17 8.51
N MET A 121 25.67 55.95 8.10
CA MET A 121 26.66 54.94 7.73
C MET A 121 26.36 54.50 6.29
N TYR A 122 27.47 54.36 5.58
CA TYR A 122 27.63 54.31 4.14
C TYR A 122 27.08 53.03 3.50
N PHE A 123 26.63 53.16 2.25
CA PHE A 123 27.04 52.26 1.18
C PHE A 123 27.78 53.09 0.13
#